data_AF-A0A921YR44-F1
#
_entry.id   AF-A0A921YR44-F1
#
_cell.length_a   1.000
_cell.length_b   1.000
_cell.length_c   1.000
_cell.angle_alpha   90.00
_cell.angle_beta   90.00
_cell.angle_gamma   90.00
#
_symmetry.space_group_name_H-M   'P 1'
#
loop_
_entity.id
_entity.type
_entity.pdbx_description
1 polymer ?
#
loop_
_entity_poly.entity_id
_entity_poly.type
_entity_poly.pdbx_seq_one_letter_code
_entity_poly.pdbx_strand_id
1 'polypeptide(L)'
;MSSTERDERREQQAHEEPQENQEIQEQQQNVSQEQREEEGTSSKRERTLERKTSAYSLSLSQYMECMEMRESTGYQVYPGTEREDYDFNAERFGVYSTNLIESTAHLVKGCLGAGILSMHEAYMFAGLWTSVIVTIILATIMSHTMMMLVKSAQKMYPLLRLPRLTYPDLLEVAVATGPWKGLRCFSKCFRYAADFFLFFQMCGTCCIYEIMIANTLKGVLEAVSDSLQESNYDVRIYILIITVPLLAICLIRSLKYLAPFAMVADTFVAICVLTTIYYSLKQAQNISDRPAWKSFSGVIRFCGICLYSMDGIGVTLPVENNMERPRYFYVVVAYGMTIVITSITITGFFGYWGWGEECTSPVTIHMPMTDT
;
A
#
# COMPACT_ATOMS: atom_id res chain seq x y z
N MET A 1 7.14 -75.86 42.43
CA MET A 1 7.60 -74.99 41.33
C MET A 1 8.78 -75.66 40.67
N SER A 2 8.50 -76.22 39.51
CA SER A 2 9.41 -77.05 38.71
C SER A 2 10.61 -76.21 38.24
N SER A 3 11.78 -76.83 38.05
CA SER A 3 12.95 -76.18 37.44
C SER A 3 12.61 -75.52 36.09
N THR A 4 11.62 -76.04 35.38
CA THR A 4 11.12 -75.53 34.09
C THR A 4 10.49 -74.14 34.18
N GLU A 5 9.73 -73.82 35.24
CA GLU A 5 9.09 -72.48 35.39
C GLU A 5 10.10 -71.38 35.74
N ARG A 6 11.27 -71.77 36.28
CA ARG A 6 12.32 -70.83 36.69
C ARG A 6 13.24 -70.46 35.51
N ASP A 7 13.36 -71.35 34.53
CA ASP A 7 14.10 -71.11 33.29
C ASP A 7 13.24 -70.31 32.29
N GLU A 8 11.95 -70.59 32.16
CA GLU A 8 11.05 -69.79 31.29
C GLU A 8 10.93 -68.31 31.74
N ARG A 9 10.90 -68.04 33.06
CA ARG A 9 10.94 -66.65 33.56
C ARG A 9 12.28 -65.96 33.34
N ARG A 10 13.39 -66.72 33.36
CA ARG A 10 14.73 -66.17 33.08
C ARG A 10 14.92 -65.87 31.60
N GLU A 11 14.37 -66.70 30.71
CA GLU A 11 14.37 -66.45 29.27
C GLU A 11 13.44 -65.29 28.88
N GLN A 12 12.28 -65.15 29.53
CA GLN A 12 11.40 -63.99 29.34
C GLN A 12 12.02 -62.68 29.86
N GLN A 13 12.62 -62.68 31.07
CA GLN A 13 13.34 -61.50 31.58
C GLN A 13 14.58 -61.15 30.72
N ALA A 14 15.29 -62.15 30.20
CA ALA A 14 16.47 -61.92 29.34
C ALA A 14 16.11 -61.39 27.93
N HIS A 15 14.86 -61.54 27.48
CA HIS A 15 14.37 -60.95 26.24
C HIS A 15 13.70 -59.58 26.43
N GLU A 16 13.09 -59.30 27.59
CA GLU A 16 12.49 -58.00 27.90
C GLU A 16 13.55 -56.91 28.24
N GLU A 17 14.60 -57.23 29.01
CA GLU A 17 15.66 -56.25 29.37
C GLU A 17 16.37 -55.57 28.17
N PRO A 18 16.71 -56.26 27.06
CA PRO A 18 17.28 -55.62 25.88
C PRO A 18 16.27 -54.80 25.07
N GLN A 19 14.97 -55.14 25.11
CA GLN A 19 13.92 -54.35 24.45
C GLN A 19 13.61 -53.06 25.20
N GLU A 20 13.50 -53.12 26.54
CA GLU A 20 13.27 -51.94 27.38
C GLU A 20 14.47 -50.96 27.33
N ASN A 21 15.71 -51.47 27.29
CA ASN A 21 16.88 -50.63 27.08
C ASN A 21 16.94 -49.98 25.68
N GLN A 22 16.43 -50.64 24.64
CA GLN A 22 16.34 -50.04 23.30
C GLN A 22 15.29 -48.92 23.25
N GLU A 23 14.12 -49.11 23.87
CA GLU A 23 13.08 -48.07 23.93
C GLU A 23 13.53 -46.83 24.71
N ILE A 24 14.27 -47.02 25.82
CA ILE A 24 14.84 -45.90 26.60
C ILE A 24 15.90 -45.15 25.77
N GLN A 25 16.69 -45.86 24.96
CA GLN A 25 17.72 -45.26 24.10
C GLN A 25 17.10 -44.47 22.93
N GLU A 26 16.02 -44.98 22.32
CA GLU A 26 15.25 -44.26 21.30
C GLU A 26 14.53 -43.03 21.87
N GLN A 27 13.95 -43.13 23.07
CA GLN A 27 13.35 -41.97 23.74
C GLN A 27 14.40 -40.89 24.06
N GLN A 28 15.59 -41.26 24.55
CA GLN A 28 16.66 -40.30 24.80
C GLN A 28 17.18 -39.65 23.50
N GLN A 29 17.24 -40.40 22.39
CA GLN A 29 17.59 -39.83 21.08
C GLN A 29 16.52 -38.85 20.58
N ASN A 30 15.23 -39.20 20.70
CA ASN A 30 14.13 -38.32 20.29
C ASN A 30 14.08 -37.02 21.10
N VAL A 31 14.24 -37.09 22.43
CA VAL A 31 14.28 -35.90 23.30
C VAL A 31 15.50 -35.02 22.96
N SER A 32 16.66 -35.64 22.68
CA SER A 32 17.86 -34.91 22.26
C SER A 32 17.70 -34.24 20.89
N GLN A 33 16.86 -34.82 20.01
CA GLN A 33 16.59 -34.31 18.68
C GLN A 33 15.58 -33.16 18.73
N GLU A 34 14.53 -33.27 19.54
CA GLU A 34 13.58 -32.17 19.82
C GLU A 34 14.27 -30.97 20.47
N GLN A 35 15.17 -31.20 21.45
CA GLN A 35 15.94 -30.10 22.05
C GLN A 35 16.83 -29.38 21.04
N ARG A 36 17.44 -30.10 20.08
CA ARG A 36 18.22 -29.48 18.99
C ARG A 36 17.34 -28.72 18.00
N GLU A 37 16.12 -29.17 17.76
CA GLU A 37 15.15 -28.47 16.92
C GLU A 37 14.62 -27.20 17.60
N GLU A 38 14.36 -27.24 18.91
CA GLU A 38 13.96 -26.06 19.69
C GLU A 38 15.08 -25.02 19.80
N GLU A 39 16.34 -25.44 20.08
CA GLU A 39 17.51 -24.56 20.07
C GLU A 39 17.75 -23.95 18.67
N GLY A 40 17.60 -24.75 17.62
CA GLY A 40 17.68 -24.29 16.23
C GLY A 40 16.61 -23.25 15.89
N THR A 41 15.39 -23.45 16.40
CA THR A 41 14.25 -22.54 16.17
C THR A 41 14.40 -21.24 16.96
N SER A 42 14.84 -21.32 18.22
CA SER A 42 15.13 -20.15 19.07
C SER A 42 16.28 -19.31 18.49
N SER A 43 17.38 -19.95 18.10
CA SER A 43 18.53 -19.28 17.46
C SER A 43 18.17 -18.63 16.11
N LYS A 44 17.24 -19.22 15.35
CA LYS A 44 16.74 -18.63 14.10
C LYS A 44 15.84 -17.42 14.37
N ARG A 45 15.06 -17.45 15.45
CA ARG A 45 14.20 -16.34 15.90
C ARG A 45 15.02 -15.16 16.42
N GLU A 46 16.06 -15.43 17.20
CA GLU A 46 17.03 -14.43 17.68
C GLU A 46 17.78 -13.78 16.51
N ARG A 47 18.33 -14.56 15.58
CA ARG A 47 18.98 -14.01 14.37
C ARG A 47 18.03 -13.19 13.50
N THR A 48 16.74 -13.55 13.47
CA THR A 48 15.71 -12.77 12.76
C THR A 48 15.38 -11.47 13.50
N LEU A 49 15.36 -11.49 14.83
CA LEU A 49 15.13 -10.31 15.67
C LEU A 49 16.33 -9.35 15.59
N GLU A 50 17.55 -9.86 15.66
CA GLU A 50 18.79 -9.08 15.49
C GLU A 50 18.87 -8.45 14.11
N ARG A 51 18.53 -9.17 13.03
CA ARG A 51 18.42 -8.59 11.69
C ARG A 51 17.37 -7.49 11.62
N LYS A 52 16.20 -7.69 12.25
CA LYS A 52 15.15 -6.66 12.29
C LYS A 52 15.63 -5.42 13.06
N THR A 53 16.22 -5.59 14.24
CA THR A 53 16.72 -4.50 15.10
C THR A 53 17.92 -3.77 14.48
N SER A 54 18.81 -4.49 13.82
CA SER A 54 19.92 -3.94 13.02
C SER A 54 19.38 -3.14 11.82
N ALA A 55 18.35 -3.63 11.13
CA ALA A 55 17.71 -2.88 10.05
C ALA A 55 17.01 -1.59 10.54
N TYR A 56 16.40 -1.59 11.74
CA TYR A 56 15.82 -0.37 12.33
C TYR A 56 16.88 0.65 12.73
N SER A 57 17.97 0.22 13.36
CA SER A 57 19.08 1.11 13.73
C SER A 57 19.84 1.65 12.52
N LEU A 58 19.98 0.87 11.45
CA LEU A 58 20.53 1.31 10.16
C LEU A 58 19.61 2.33 9.47
N SER A 59 18.28 2.14 9.53
CA SER A 59 17.31 3.11 8.99
C SER A 59 17.32 4.44 9.74
N LEU A 60 17.50 4.41 11.07
CA LEU A 60 17.52 5.62 11.91
C LEU A 60 18.84 6.38 11.74
N SER A 61 19.97 5.69 11.65
CA SER A 61 21.28 6.30 11.36
C SER A 61 21.32 6.93 9.97
N GLN A 62 20.81 6.26 8.94
CA GLN A 62 20.70 6.86 7.59
C GLN A 62 19.73 8.05 7.55
N TYR A 63 18.63 7.99 8.30
CA TYR A 63 17.70 9.11 8.44
C TYR A 63 18.37 10.28 9.18
N MET A 64 19.15 10.01 10.22
CA MET A 64 19.95 11.01 10.94
C MET A 64 21.05 11.61 10.06
N GLU A 65 21.70 10.83 9.21
CA GLU A 65 22.73 11.29 8.27
C GLU A 65 22.13 12.17 7.15
N CYS A 66 20.97 11.80 6.61
CA CYS A 66 20.18 12.67 5.71
C CYS A 66 19.74 13.98 6.42
N MET A 67 19.45 13.90 7.72
CA MET A 67 19.08 15.06 8.54
C MET A 67 20.29 15.93 8.93
N GLU A 68 21.49 15.36 9.12
CA GLU A 68 22.73 16.11 9.31
C GLU A 68 23.15 16.84 8.03
N MET A 69 23.02 16.17 6.87
CA MET A 69 23.19 16.80 5.55
C MET A 69 22.20 17.95 5.30
N ARG A 70 21.00 17.89 5.90
CA ARG A 70 19.99 18.97 5.89
C ARG A 70 20.39 20.18 6.75
N GLU A 71 21.22 20.01 7.78
CA GLU A 71 21.70 21.09 8.66
C GLU A 71 22.99 21.75 8.14
N SER A 72 23.81 21.03 7.35
CA SER A 72 24.96 21.61 6.68
C SER A 72 24.50 22.50 5.50
N THR A 73 24.97 23.74 5.47
CA THR A 73 24.55 24.76 4.53
C THR A 73 25.00 24.46 3.09
N GLY A 74 24.08 23.89 2.30
CA GLY A 74 24.13 23.87 0.84
C GLY A 74 24.51 22.51 0.25
N TYR A 75 23.61 21.92 -0.54
CA TYR A 75 23.92 20.77 -1.38
C TYR A 75 25.18 21.08 -2.21
N GLN A 76 26.28 20.39 -1.91
CA GLN A 76 27.49 20.52 -2.70
C GLN A 76 27.32 19.70 -3.97
N VAL A 77 27.09 20.38 -5.09
CA VAL A 77 27.21 19.76 -6.40
C VAL A 77 28.69 19.45 -6.60
N TYR A 78 29.03 18.19 -6.90
CA TYR A 78 30.41 17.80 -7.18
C TYR A 78 30.70 17.93 -8.69
N PRO A 79 31.31 19.03 -9.17
CA PRO A 79 31.61 19.19 -10.59
C PRO A 79 32.68 18.20 -11.04
N GLY A 80 32.41 17.47 -12.15
CA GLY A 80 33.37 16.53 -12.75
C GLY A 80 33.14 15.04 -12.46
N THR A 81 32.08 14.69 -11.72
CA THR A 81 31.73 13.30 -11.37
C THR A 81 31.03 12.51 -12.48
N GLU A 82 30.78 13.09 -13.66
CA GLU A 82 30.36 12.30 -14.85
C GLU A 82 31.38 11.20 -15.22
N ARG A 83 32.61 11.27 -14.68
CA ARG A 83 33.72 10.34 -14.95
C ARG A 83 34.01 9.30 -13.86
N GLU A 84 33.43 9.44 -12.66
CA GLU A 84 33.54 8.42 -11.60
C GLU A 84 32.20 7.70 -11.45
N ASP A 85 32.20 6.37 -11.57
CA ASP A 85 31.00 5.53 -11.44
C ASP A 85 30.51 5.53 -9.97
N TYR A 86 29.80 6.58 -9.54
CA TYR A 86 29.06 6.55 -8.28
C TYR A 86 27.84 5.67 -8.42
N ASP A 87 27.92 4.45 -7.87
CA ASP A 87 26.80 3.53 -7.79
C ASP A 87 26.01 3.75 -6.49
N PHE A 88 25.00 4.61 -6.56
CA PHE A 88 24.08 4.86 -5.46
C PHE A 88 23.34 3.59 -4.98
N ASN A 89 23.27 2.53 -5.81
CA ASN A 89 22.66 1.27 -5.41
C ASN A 89 23.56 0.46 -4.47
N ALA A 90 24.89 0.54 -4.65
CA ALA A 90 25.85 -0.12 -3.78
C ALA A 90 25.77 0.41 -2.34
N GLU A 91 25.51 1.71 -2.17
CA GLU A 91 25.35 2.35 -0.86
C GLU A 91 23.98 2.07 -0.19
N ARG A 92 23.02 1.50 -0.92
CA ARG A 92 21.70 1.09 -0.38
C ARG A 92 21.71 -0.31 0.25
N PHE A 93 22.82 -1.06 0.19
CA PHE A 93 22.90 -2.45 0.66
C PHE A 93 22.58 -2.61 2.16
N GLY A 94 21.78 -3.63 2.49
CA GLY A 94 21.52 -4.05 3.88
C GLY A 94 20.23 -3.51 4.53
N VAL A 95 19.46 -2.66 3.85
CA VAL A 95 18.15 -2.16 4.31
C VAL A 95 17.09 -2.66 3.33
N TYR A 96 16.09 -3.40 3.82
CA TYR A 96 14.96 -4.02 3.09
C TYR A 96 14.84 -3.63 1.61
N SER A 97 15.35 -4.51 0.76
CA SER A 97 15.27 -4.38 -0.68
C SER A 97 14.06 -5.16 -1.18
N THR A 98 13.06 -4.46 -1.68
CA THR A 98 11.84 -5.04 -2.26
C THR A 98 12.09 -5.52 -3.68
N ASN A 99 11.49 -6.67 -3.99
CA ASN A 99 11.57 -7.28 -5.32
C ASN A 99 10.61 -6.55 -6.26
N LEU A 100 10.74 -6.71 -7.59
CA LEU A 100 9.88 -6.04 -8.58
C LEU A 100 8.37 -6.22 -8.30
N ILE A 101 7.95 -7.43 -7.94
CA ILE A 101 6.54 -7.75 -7.64
C ILE A 101 6.08 -7.04 -6.36
N GLU A 102 6.90 -7.05 -5.32
CA GLU A 102 6.61 -6.39 -4.05
C GLU A 102 6.53 -4.86 -4.23
N SER A 103 7.47 -4.27 -4.97
CA SER A 103 7.44 -2.85 -5.30
C SER A 103 6.20 -2.50 -6.14
N THR A 104 5.79 -3.37 -7.05
CA THR A 104 4.55 -3.20 -7.84
C THR A 104 3.33 -3.25 -6.93
N ALA A 105 3.26 -4.21 -6.00
CA ALA A 105 2.18 -4.30 -5.03
C ALA A 105 2.13 -3.06 -4.12
N HIS A 106 3.28 -2.58 -3.65
CA HIS A 106 3.38 -1.35 -2.86
C HIS A 106 2.93 -0.12 -3.64
N LEU A 107 3.29 -0.01 -4.92
CA LEU A 107 2.83 1.07 -5.78
C LEU A 107 1.32 1.00 -5.98
N VAL A 108 0.79 -0.17 -6.37
CA VAL A 108 -0.65 -0.40 -6.58
C VAL A 108 -1.43 -0.04 -5.32
N LYS A 109 -0.98 -0.50 -4.15
CA LYS A 109 -1.59 -0.21 -2.85
C LYS A 109 -1.55 1.26 -2.48
N GLY A 110 -0.46 1.96 -2.81
CA GLY A 110 -0.36 3.39 -2.57
C GLY A 110 -1.25 4.21 -3.50
N CYS A 111 -1.55 3.70 -4.71
CA CYS A 111 -2.43 4.33 -5.67
C CYS A 111 -3.92 3.99 -5.48
N LEU A 112 -4.24 2.74 -5.09
CA LEU A 112 -5.61 2.27 -4.88
C LEU A 112 -6.12 2.72 -3.51
N GLY A 113 -6.66 3.94 -3.46
CA GLY A 113 -7.32 4.46 -2.27
C GLY A 113 -8.85 4.31 -2.29
N ALA A 114 -9.54 4.96 -1.35
CA ALA A 114 -11.00 5.06 -1.31
C ALA A 114 -11.63 5.62 -2.61
N GLY A 115 -10.84 6.34 -3.42
CA GLY A 115 -11.30 6.89 -4.70
C GLY A 115 -11.90 5.85 -5.64
N ILE A 116 -11.41 4.60 -5.64
CA ILE A 116 -11.99 3.53 -6.46
C ILE A 116 -13.49 3.32 -6.18
N LEU A 117 -13.92 3.48 -4.92
CA LEU A 117 -15.32 3.32 -4.49
C LEU A 117 -16.21 4.48 -4.95
N SER A 118 -15.63 5.59 -5.43
CA SER A 118 -16.32 6.77 -5.94
C SER A 118 -16.27 6.91 -7.45
N MET A 119 -15.58 6.03 -8.16
CA MET A 119 -15.37 6.18 -9.59
C MET A 119 -16.67 6.07 -10.41
N HIS A 120 -17.63 5.27 -9.97
CA HIS A 120 -18.93 5.15 -10.66
C HIS A 120 -19.73 6.46 -10.60
N GLU A 121 -19.75 7.15 -9.46
CA GLU A 121 -20.35 8.47 -9.32
C GLU A 121 -19.60 9.52 -10.17
N ALA A 122 -18.28 9.41 -10.26
CA ALA A 122 -17.50 10.27 -11.14
C ALA A 122 -17.93 10.10 -12.61
N TYR A 123 -18.13 8.86 -13.06
CA TYR A 123 -18.62 8.53 -14.41
C TYR A 123 -20.02 9.10 -14.65
N MET A 124 -20.87 9.11 -13.61
CA MET A 124 -22.16 9.79 -13.67
C MET A 124 -22.01 11.29 -13.95
N PHE A 125 -20.98 12.00 -13.52
CA PHE A 125 -20.89 13.44 -13.81
C PHE A 125 -20.51 13.77 -15.26
N ALA A 126 -19.62 13.00 -15.88
CA ALA A 126 -19.08 13.30 -17.20
C ALA A 126 -19.80 12.56 -18.36
N GLY A 127 -20.41 11.41 -18.07
CA GLY A 127 -21.00 10.52 -19.06
C GLY A 127 -20.07 9.35 -19.41
N LEU A 128 -20.67 8.23 -19.81
CA LEU A 128 -20.01 6.91 -19.83
C LEU A 128 -18.74 6.90 -20.70
N TRP A 129 -18.88 7.24 -21.99
CA TRP A 129 -17.77 7.20 -22.95
C TRP A 129 -16.76 8.33 -22.74
N THR A 130 -17.26 9.51 -22.36
CA THR A 130 -16.40 10.66 -22.04
C THR A 130 -15.44 10.32 -20.90
N SER A 131 -15.96 9.72 -19.84
CA SER A 131 -15.15 9.30 -18.69
C SER A 131 -14.07 8.30 -19.07
N VAL A 132 -14.38 7.29 -19.90
CA VAL A 132 -13.37 6.31 -20.36
C VAL A 132 -12.21 7.01 -21.09
N ILE A 133 -12.53 7.90 -22.04
CA ILE A 133 -11.51 8.62 -22.82
C ILE A 133 -10.66 9.52 -21.90
N VAL A 134 -11.32 10.29 -21.02
CA VAL A 134 -10.62 11.20 -20.10
C VAL A 134 -9.80 10.43 -19.07
N THR A 135 -10.26 9.28 -18.57
CA THR A 135 -9.46 8.39 -17.69
C THR A 135 -8.17 7.98 -18.38
N ILE A 136 -8.21 7.51 -19.64
CA ILE A 136 -7.01 7.07 -20.35
C ILE A 136 -6.01 8.23 -20.53
N ILE A 137 -6.51 9.43 -20.85
CA ILE A 137 -5.66 10.63 -20.99
C ILE A 137 -5.00 10.99 -19.66
N LEU A 138 -5.78 11.10 -18.58
CA LEU A 138 -5.27 11.45 -17.25
C LEU A 138 -4.29 10.39 -16.73
N ALA A 139 -4.60 9.12 -16.93
CA ALA A 139 -3.75 8.00 -16.57
C ALA A 139 -2.39 8.03 -17.28
N THR A 140 -2.37 8.38 -18.56
CA THR A 140 -1.14 8.51 -19.35
C THR A 140 -0.30 9.67 -18.82
N ILE A 141 -0.92 10.82 -18.54
CA ILE A 141 -0.25 12.00 -17.98
C ILE A 141 0.32 11.68 -16.60
N MET A 142 -0.45 11.02 -15.74
CA MET A 142 -0.04 10.65 -14.38
C MET A 142 1.15 9.68 -14.41
N SER A 143 1.06 8.61 -15.20
CA SER A 143 2.13 7.62 -15.35
C SER A 143 3.41 8.26 -15.91
N HIS A 144 3.27 9.15 -16.90
CA HIS A 144 4.40 9.90 -17.44
C HIS A 144 5.04 10.81 -16.38
N THR A 145 4.24 11.44 -15.53
CA THR A 145 4.73 12.31 -14.45
C THR A 145 5.49 11.53 -13.39
N MET A 146 5.01 10.35 -12.98
CA MET A 146 5.73 9.45 -12.07
C MET A 146 7.08 9.01 -12.66
N MET A 147 7.10 8.68 -13.95
CA MET A 147 8.32 8.33 -14.67
C MET A 147 9.33 9.49 -14.73
N MET A 148 8.85 10.69 -15.01
CA MET A 148 9.66 11.90 -15.03
C MET A 148 10.27 12.21 -13.65
N LEU A 149 9.49 12.02 -12.59
CA LEU A 149 9.93 12.21 -11.21
C LEU A 149 11.10 11.27 -10.87
N VAL A 150 10.95 9.97 -11.13
CA VAL A 150 11.98 8.97 -10.81
C VAL A 150 13.24 9.15 -11.65
N LYS A 151 13.10 9.42 -12.95
CA LYS A 151 14.26 9.73 -13.81
C LYS A 151 15.03 10.95 -13.32
N SER A 152 14.31 11.96 -12.83
CA SER A 152 14.93 13.14 -12.24
C SER A 152 15.70 12.78 -10.97
N ALA A 153 15.12 11.97 -10.08
CA ALA A 153 15.80 11.46 -8.89
C ALA A 153 17.08 10.68 -9.22
N GLN A 154 16.97 9.73 -10.17
CA GLN A 154 18.09 8.89 -10.60
C GLN A 154 19.24 9.67 -11.23
N LYS A 155 18.93 10.79 -11.89
CA LYS A 155 19.96 11.71 -12.40
C LYS A 155 20.66 12.49 -11.27
N MET A 156 19.96 12.75 -10.16
CA MET A 156 20.45 13.57 -9.06
C MET A 156 21.29 12.79 -8.04
N TYR A 157 21.02 11.49 -7.84
CA TYR A 157 21.82 10.64 -6.93
C TYR A 157 23.35 10.72 -7.18
N PRO A 158 23.86 10.52 -8.42
CA PRO A 158 25.31 10.61 -8.67
C PRO A 158 25.87 12.04 -8.60
N LEU A 159 25.05 13.06 -8.89
CA LEU A 159 25.48 14.45 -8.83
C LEU A 159 25.72 14.93 -7.39
N LEU A 160 24.98 14.36 -6.44
CA LEU A 160 24.99 14.75 -5.03
C LEU A 160 25.73 13.77 -4.13
N ARG A 161 26.08 12.59 -4.65
CA ARG A 161 26.56 11.45 -3.85
C ARG A 161 25.60 11.10 -2.71
N LEU A 162 24.31 11.01 -3.05
CA LEU A 162 23.25 10.68 -2.11
C LEU A 162 22.56 9.38 -2.52
N PRO A 163 22.42 8.40 -1.61
CA PRO A 163 21.76 7.15 -1.92
C PRO A 163 20.25 7.33 -2.04
N ARG A 164 19.61 8.26 -1.33
CA ARG A 164 18.14 8.42 -1.29
C ARG A 164 17.75 9.90 -1.25
N LEU A 165 16.59 10.21 -1.79
CA LEU A 165 15.96 11.53 -1.71
C LEU A 165 14.46 11.37 -1.46
N THR A 166 13.89 12.22 -0.61
CA THR A 166 12.43 12.36 -0.51
C THR A 166 11.91 13.27 -1.62
N TYR A 167 10.58 13.30 -1.83
CA TYR A 167 9.96 14.17 -2.84
C TYR A 167 10.26 15.67 -2.63
N PRO A 168 10.11 16.23 -1.41
CA PRO A 168 10.51 17.61 -1.12
C PRO A 168 12.02 17.86 -1.31
N ASP A 169 12.88 16.93 -0.86
CA ASP A 169 14.33 17.06 -1.05
C ASP A 169 14.67 17.12 -2.53
N LEU A 170 14.12 16.21 -3.32
CA LEU A 170 14.35 16.16 -4.76
C LEU A 170 13.96 17.48 -5.44
N LEU A 171 12.82 18.07 -5.05
CA LEU A 171 12.39 19.35 -5.57
C LEU A 171 13.36 20.47 -5.18
N GLU A 172 13.79 20.51 -3.92
CA GLU A 172 14.78 21.48 -3.44
C GLU A 172 16.06 21.42 -4.27
N VAL A 173 16.60 20.21 -4.45
CA VAL A 173 17.85 20.04 -5.18
C VAL A 173 17.68 20.31 -6.67
N ALA A 174 16.57 19.89 -7.28
CA ALA A 174 16.28 20.17 -8.68
C ALA A 174 16.22 21.68 -8.95
N VAL A 175 15.65 22.46 -8.03
CA VAL A 175 15.61 23.93 -8.14
C VAL A 175 16.99 24.54 -7.86
N ALA A 176 17.71 24.06 -6.84
CA ALA A 176 19.03 24.57 -6.48
C ALA A 176 20.09 24.35 -7.58
N THR A 177 20.00 23.22 -8.30
CA THR A 177 20.90 22.84 -9.39
C THR A 177 20.41 23.29 -10.77
N GLY A 178 19.15 23.75 -10.86
CA GLY A 178 18.51 24.16 -12.10
C GLY A 178 19.23 25.32 -12.81
N PRO A 179 19.06 25.49 -14.13
CA PRO A 179 19.77 26.51 -14.91
C PRO A 179 19.40 27.95 -14.52
N TRP A 180 18.24 28.17 -13.90
CA TRP A 180 17.68 29.49 -13.65
C TRP A 180 18.17 30.05 -12.30
N LYS A 181 19.19 30.91 -12.34
CA LYS A 181 19.83 31.49 -11.15
C LYS A 181 18.84 32.17 -10.18
N GLY A 182 17.83 32.87 -10.70
CA GLY A 182 16.82 33.53 -9.86
C GLY A 182 15.95 32.55 -9.07
N LEU A 183 15.67 31.36 -9.62
CA LEU A 183 14.88 30.32 -8.95
C LEU A 183 15.68 29.58 -7.86
N ARG A 184 17.01 29.50 -8.01
CA ARG A 184 17.88 28.80 -7.04
C ARG A 184 17.75 29.36 -5.63
N CYS A 185 17.58 30.67 -5.49
CA CYS A 185 17.39 31.32 -4.19
C CYS A 185 16.08 30.89 -3.49
N PHE A 186 15.10 30.40 -4.25
CA PHE A 186 13.81 29.95 -3.74
C PHE A 186 13.73 28.43 -3.52
N SER A 187 14.83 27.68 -3.66
CA SER A 187 14.82 26.21 -3.52
C SER A 187 14.14 25.73 -2.23
N LYS A 188 14.47 26.35 -1.08
CA LYS A 188 13.84 26.05 0.22
C LYS A 188 12.35 26.36 0.23
N CYS A 189 11.93 27.44 -0.44
CA CYS A 189 10.50 27.77 -0.55
C CYS A 189 9.74 26.68 -1.33
N PHE A 190 10.30 26.19 -2.44
CA PHE A 190 9.71 25.08 -3.19
C PHE A 190 9.63 23.79 -2.37
N ARG A 191 10.67 23.49 -1.58
CA ARG A 191 10.66 22.37 -0.63
C ARG A 191 9.48 22.44 0.33
N TYR A 192 9.34 23.57 1.05
CA TYR A 192 8.25 23.76 2.01
C TYR A 192 6.88 23.80 1.33
N ALA A 193 6.79 24.31 0.11
CA ALA A 193 5.56 24.27 -0.68
C ALA A 193 5.16 22.83 -1.02
N ALA A 194 6.11 21.98 -1.43
CA ALA A 194 5.83 20.56 -1.66
C ALA A 194 5.41 19.83 -0.38
N ASP A 195 6.11 20.05 0.73
CA ASP A 195 5.72 19.51 2.04
C ASP A 195 4.29 19.94 2.42
N PHE A 196 3.95 21.22 2.21
CA PHE A 196 2.62 21.76 2.48
C PHE A 196 1.53 21.13 1.61
N PHE A 197 1.76 21.01 0.29
CA PHE A 197 0.79 20.39 -0.62
C PHE A 197 0.59 18.90 -0.33
N LEU A 198 1.67 18.16 -0.05
CA LEU A 198 1.59 16.76 0.36
C LEU A 198 0.83 16.60 1.68
N PHE A 199 1.09 17.46 2.67
CA PHE A 199 0.36 17.46 3.93
C PHE A 199 -1.13 17.73 3.73
N PHE A 200 -1.48 18.80 2.98
CA PHE A 200 -2.86 19.15 2.70
C PHE A 200 -3.60 18.03 1.96
N GLN A 201 -2.94 17.39 1.00
CA GLN A 201 -3.47 16.25 0.29
C GLN A 201 -3.76 15.06 1.21
N MET A 202 -2.86 14.76 2.14
CA MET A 202 -3.07 13.68 3.13
C MET A 202 -4.24 13.99 4.06
N CYS A 203 -4.37 15.24 4.54
CA CYS A 203 -5.53 15.66 5.31
C CYS A 203 -6.84 15.46 4.54
N GLY A 204 -6.89 15.90 3.28
CA GLY A 204 -8.06 15.70 2.42
C GLY A 204 -8.39 14.23 2.20
N THR A 205 -7.37 13.40 2.01
CA THR A 205 -7.51 11.95 1.87
C THR A 205 -8.13 11.32 3.12
N CYS A 206 -7.66 11.70 4.32
CA CYS A 206 -8.23 11.26 5.59
C CYS A 206 -9.72 11.63 5.70
N CYS A 207 -10.09 12.86 5.36
CA CYS A 207 -11.50 13.29 5.39
C CYS A 207 -12.38 12.45 4.45
N ILE A 208 -11.91 12.13 3.25
CA ILE A 208 -12.65 11.28 2.32
C ILE A 208 -12.82 9.87 2.89
N TYR A 209 -11.78 9.28 3.47
CA TYR A 209 -11.89 7.98 4.14
C TYR A 209 -12.92 7.99 5.27
N GLU A 210 -12.92 9.00 6.14
CA GLU A 210 -13.90 9.12 7.22
C GLU A 210 -15.34 9.17 6.67
N ILE A 211 -15.59 9.98 5.63
CA ILE A 211 -16.92 10.09 5.00
C ILE A 211 -17.35 8.75 4.40
N MET A 212 -16.46 8.04 3.69
CA MET A 212 -16.79 6.76 3.07
C MET A 212 -17.09 5.67 4.10
N ILE A 213 -16.29 5.61 5.18
CA ILE A 213 -16.50 4.66 6.27
C ILE A 213 -17.82 4.99 6.98
N ALA A 214 -18.09 6.26 7.27
CA ALA A 214 -19.33 6.68 7.93
C ALA A 214 -20.58 6.36 7.09
N ASN A 215 -20.55 6.59 5.76
CA ASN A 215 -21.65 6.22 4.87
C ASN A 215 -21.88 4.71 4.84
N THR A 216 -20.81 3.92 4.76
CA THR A 216 -20.92 2.45 4.78
C THR A 216 -21.47 1.97 6.12
N LEU A 217 -21.00 2.54 7.23
CA LEU A 217 -21.44 2.19 8.57
C LEU A 217 -22.91 2.56 8.80
N LYS A 218 -23.35 3.73 8.31
CA LYS A 218 -24.75 4.15 8.35
C LYS A 218 -25.64 3.11 7.65
N GLY A 219 -25.29 2.73 6.42
CA GLY A 219 -26.03 1.73 5.67
C GLY A 219 -26.15 0.40 6.41
N VAL A 220 -25.04 -0.11 6.97
CA VAL A 220 -25.03 -1.37 7.72
C VAL A 220 -25.85 -1.29 9.01
N LEU A 221 -25.73 -0.20 9.79
CA LEU A 221 -26.42 -0.07 11.06
C LEU A 221 -27.93 0.11 10.90
N GLU A 222 -28.36 0.89 9.90
CA GLU A 222 -29.78 1.07 9.59
C GLU A 222 -30.40 -0.23 9.06
N ALA A 223 -29.65 -1.07 8.33
CA ALA A 223 -30.15 -2.36 7.86
C ALA A 223 -30.26 -3.44 8.95
N VAL A 224 -29.50 -3.34 10.04
CA VAL A 224 -29.50 -4.35 11.13
C VAL A 224 -30.48 -3.98 12.26
N SER A 225 -30.79 -2.69 12.43
CA SER A 225 -31.57 -2.21 13.56
C SER A 225 -32.71 -1.28 13.13
N ASP A 226 -33.94 -1.81 13.18
CA ASP A 226 -35.17 -1.07 12.83
C ASP A 226 -35.32 0.22 13.65
N SER A 227 -34.88 0.23 14.91
CA SER A 227 -34.94 1.43 15.77
C SER A 227 -33.99 2.54 15.33
N LEU A 228 -32.84 2.20 14.75
CA LEU A 228 -31.92 3.17 14.17
C LEU A 228 -32.41 3.67 12.81
N GLN A 229 -33.05 2.80 12.03
CA GLN A 229 -33.68 3.16 10.77
C GLN A 229 -34.79 4.19 10.96
N GLU A 230 -35.64 4.04 11.99
CA GLU A 230 -36.70 5.03 12.28
C GLU A 230 -36.16 6.39 12.73
N SER A 231 -35.01 6.43 13.38
CA SER A 231 -34.43 7.69 13.86
C SER A 231 -33.70 8.50 12.78
N ASN A 232 -33.35 7.87 11.64
CA ASN A 232 -32.70 8.47 10.46
C ASN A 232 -31.68 9.57 10.80
N TYR A 233 -30.64 9.19 11.54
CA TYR A 233 -29.61 10.13 11.95
C TYR A 233 -28.80 10.64 10.75
N ASP A 234 -28.40 11.92 10.79
CA ASP A 234 -27.55 12.52 9.76
C ASP A 234 -26.18 11.82 9.75
N VAL A 235 -25.59 11.64 8.56
CA VAL A 235 -24.26 11.03 8.36
C VAL A 235 -23.19 11.71 9.21
N ARG A 236 -23.35 13.00 9.50
CA ARG A 236 -22.45 13.79 10.36
C ARG A 236 -22.24 13.17 11.74
N ILE A 237 -23.28 12.55 12.32
CA ILE A 237 -23.19 11.89 13.62
C ILE A 237 -22.33 10.62 13.50
N TYR A 238 -22.53 9.84 12.44
CA TYR A 238 -21.71 8.67 12.15
C TYR A 238 -20.24 9.04 11.92
N ILE A 239 -19.97 10.18 11.26
CA ILE A 239 -18.60 10.71 11.11
C ILE A 239 -17.99 10.99 12.48
N LEU A 240 -18.68 11.70 13.37
CA LEU A 240 -18.16 11.98 14.72
C LEU A 240 -17.89 10.70 15.53
N ILE A 241 -18.78 9.71 15.42
CA ILE A 241 -18.63 8.42 16.11
C ILE A 241 -17.41 7.66 15.58
N ILE A 242 -17.19 7.62 14.27
CA ILE A 242 -16.06 6.88 13.67
C ILE A 242 -14.72 7.61 13.83
N THR A 243 -14.70 8.93 13.92
CA THR A 243 -13.47 9.70 14.16
C THR A 243 -12.82 9.30 15.49
N VAL A 244 -13.59 9.00 16.55
CA VAL A 244 -13.04 8.60 17.87
C VAL A 244 -12.17 7.32 17.80
N PRO A 245 -12.66 6.17 17.29
CA PRO A 245 -11.84 4.97 17.12
C PRO A 245 -10.74 5.16 16.07
N LEU A 246 -10.96 5.93 15.00
CA LEU A 246 -9.91 6.21 14.01
C LEU A 246 -8.74 6.98 14.63
N LEU A 247 -9.01 7.99 15.47
CA LEU A 247 -7.98 8.71 16.21
C LEU A 247 -7.21 7.77 17.16
N ALA A 248 -7.90 6.84 17.82
CA ALA A 248 -7.26 5.84 18.67
C ALA A 248 -6.31 4.93 17.87
N ILE A 249 -6.70 4.52 16.66
CA ILE A 249 -5.86 3.73 15.75
C ILE A 249 -4.66 4.56 15.25
N CYS A 250 -4.86 5.84 14.92
CA CYS A 250 -3.79 6.74 14.49
C CYS A 250 -2.73 6.99 15.59
N LEU A 251 -3.05 6.79 16.86
CA LEU A 251 -2.09 6.89 17.98
C LEU A 251 -1.17 5.66 18.10
N ILE A 252 -1.43 4.58 17.36
CA ILE A 252 -0.59 3.38 17.35
C ILE A 252 0.74 3.69 16.66
N ARG A 253 1.81 3.77 17.45
CA ARG A 253 3.17 4.08 16.95
C ARG A 253 3.85 2.91 16.22
N SER A 254 3.34 1.69 16.36
CA SER A 254 3.92 0.49 15.73
C SER A 254 3.16 0.10 14.47
N LEU A 255 3.62 0.60 13.32
CA LEU A 255 3.06 0.29 11.99
C LEU A 255 3.15 -1.20 11.63
N LYS A 256 3.96 -2.00 12.35
CA LYS A 256 4.08 -3.45 12.14
C LYS A 256 2.75 -4.17 12.33
N TYR A 257 1.90 -3.71 13.25
CA TYR A 257 0.59 -4.33 13.50
C TYR A 257 -0.43 -4.02 12.39
N LEU A 258 -0.21 -2.96 11.62
CA LEU A 258 -1.11 -2.54 10.56
C LEU A 258 -0.84 -3.27 9.23
N ALA A 259 0.38 -3.78 9.04
CA ALA A 259 0.78 -4.51 7.85
C ALA A 259 -0.15 -5.69 7.47
N PRO A 260 -0.50 -6.63 8.38
CA PRO A 260 -1.41 -7.73 8.05
C PRO A 260 -2.85 -7.24 7.77
N PHE A 261 -3.33 -6.24 8.52
CA PHE A 261 -4.66 -5.65 8.30
C PHE A 261 -4.76 -5.04 6.90
N ALA A 262 -3.71 -4.35 6.47
CA ALA A 262 -3.69 -3.73 5.16
C ALA A 262 -3.71 -4.78 4.02
N MET A 263 -3.13 -5.98 4.20
CA MET A 263 -3.24 -7.06 3.21
C MET A 263 -4.69 -7.60 3.10
N VAL A 264 -5.39 -7.70 4.24
CA VAL A 264 -6.81 -8.09 4.26
C VAL A 264 -7.66 -7.01 3.58
N ALA A 265 -7.37 -5.73 3.83
CA ALA A 265 -8.04 -4.61 3.18
C ALA A 265 -7.88 -4.66 1.65
N ASP A 266 -6.67 -4.95 1.15
CA ASP A 266 -6.41 -5.10 -0.29
C ASP A 266 -7.28 -6.22 -0.91
N THR A 267 -7.52 -7.31 -0.15
CA THR A 267 -8.42 -8.41 -0.58
C THR A 267 -9.87 -7.95 -0.63
N PHE A 268 -10.34 -7.15 0.34
CA PHE A 268 -11.69 -6.57 0.31
C PHE A 268 -11.88 -5.61 -0.87
N VAL A 269 -10.87 -4.82 -1.23
CA VAL A 269 -10.93 -3.96 -2.42
C VAL A 269 -11.13 -4.82 -3.68
N ALA A 270 -10.38 -5.92 -3.82
CA ALA A 270 -10.57 -6.84 -4.94
C ALA A 270 -12.00 -7.44 -4.98
N ILE A 271 -12.53 -7.85 -3.83
CA ILE A 271 -13.91 -8.33 -3.71
C ILE A 271 -14.89 -7.24 -4.13
N CYS A 272 -14.72 -5.99 -3.67
CA CYS A 272 -15.57 -4.86 -4.05
C CYS A 272 -15.59 -4.63 -5.57
N VAL A 273 -14.45 -4.74 -6.25
CA VAL A 273 -14.40 -4.64 -7.72
C VAL A 273 -15.21 -5.77 -8.36
N LEU A 274 -15.03 -7.01 -7.90
CA LEU A 274 -15.74 -8.17 -8.43
C LEU A 274 -17.26 -8.09 -8.20
N THR A 275 -17.69 -7.72 -7.00
CA THR A 275 -19.13 -7.56 -6.68
C THR A 275 -19.74 -6.40 -7.44
N THR A 276 -19.00 -5.31 -7.67
CA THR A 276 -19.44 -4.20 -8.53
C THR A 276 -19.78 -4.70 -9.93
N ILE A 277 -18.91 -5.52 -10.54
CA ILE A 277 -19.17 -6.11 -11.86
C ILE A 277 -20.42 -7.00 -11.81
N TYR A 278 -20.50 -7.89 -10.81
CA TYR A 278 -21.60 -8.85 -10.69
C TYR A 278 -22.97 -8.16 -10.57
N TYR A 279 -23.11 -7.22 -9.62
CA TYR A 279 -24.37 -6.51 -9.39
C TYR A 279 -24.69 -5.53 -10.52
N SER A 280 -23.68 -4.89 -11.11
CA SER A 280 -23.85 -4.07 -12.30
C SER A 280 -24.47 -4.88 -13.44
N LEU A 281 -23.94 -6.06 -13.75
CA LEU A 281 -24.46 -6.91 -14.83
C LEU A 281 -25.89 -7.41 -14.56
N LYS A 282 -26.25 -7.64 -13.29
CA LYS A 282 -27.62 -8.03 -12.91
C LYS A 282 -28.62 -6.88 -13.09
N GLN A 283 -28.19 -5.65 -12.81
CA GLN A 283 -29.02 -4.44 -12.90
C GLN A 283 -28.94 -3.75 -14.28
N ALA A 284 -28.00 -4.17 -15.13
CA ALA A 284 -27.64 -3.47 -16.36
C ALA A 284 -28.83 -3.32 -17.32
N GLN A 285 -29.17 -2.06 -17.60
CA GLN A 285 -30.04 -1.69 -18.70
C GLN A 285 -29.24 -1.56 -20.01
N ASN A 286 -29.91 -1.29 -21.13
CA ASN A 286 -29.22 -1.10 -22.40
C ASN A 286 -28.17 0.01 -22.27
N ILE A 287 -26.94 -0.29 -22.70
CA ILE A 287 -25.82 0.65 -22.61
C ILE A 287 -26.10 1.95 -23.38
N SER A 288 -26.93 1.89 -24.42
CA SER A 288 -27.38 3.02 -25.23
C SER A 288 -28.19 4.06 -24.46
N ASP A 289 -28.80 3.67 -23.33
CA ASP A 289 -29.60 4.57 -22.50
C ASP A 289 -28.71 5.46 -21.62
N ARG A 290 -27.40 5.16 -21.53
CA ARG A 290 -26.44 5.95 -20.75
C ARG A 290 -25.89 7.11 -21.59
N PRO A 291 -25.98 8.37 -21.12
CA PRO A 291 -25.47 9.50 -21.86
C PRO A 291 -23.96 9.38 -22.05
N ALA A 292 -23.52 9.42 -23.32
CA ALA A 292 -22.11 9.37 -23.66
C ALA A 292 -21.34 10.59 -23.14
N TRP A 293 -21.99 11.75 -23.15
CA TRP A 293 -21.51 13.05 -22.69
C TRP A 293 -22.62 13.76 -21.93
N LYS A 294 -22.27 14.44 -20.83
CA LYS A 294 -23.21 15.27 -20.07
C LYS A 294 -22.87 16.76 -20.11
N SER A 295 -21.82 17.17 -19.42
CA SER A 295 -21.50 18.58 -19.22
C SER A 295 -20.01 18.78 -18.95
N PHE A 296 -19.48 19.92 -19.39
CA PHE A 296 -18.10 20.31 -19.15
C PHE A 296 -17.79 20.48 -17.65
N SER A 297 -18.72 21.05 -16.88
CA SER A 297 -18.58 21.15 -15.42
C SER A 297 -18.53 19.76 -14.76
N GLY A 298 -19.28 18.80 -15.30
CA GLY A 298 -19.24 17.41 -14.88
C GLY A 298 -17.90 16.74 -15.18
N VAL A 299 -17.30 17.03 -16.34
CA VAL A 299 -15.94 16.57 -16.68
C VAL A 299 -14.89 17.12 -15.73
N ILE A 300 -14.97 18.40 -15.34
CA ILE A 300 -14.04 18.97 -14.36
C ILE A 300 -14.16 18.25 -13.00
N ARG A 301 -15.38 17.99 -12.53
CA ARG A 301 -15.62 17.22 -11.29
C ARG A 301 -15.06 15.80 -11.39
N PHE A 302 -15.33 15.15 -12.53
CA PHE A 302 -14.79 13.83 -12.84
C PHE A 302 -13.25 13.83 -12.79
N CYS A 303 -12.57 14.79 -13.42
CA CYS A 303 -11.11 14.88 -13.39
C CYS A 303 -10.56 14.93 -11.97
N GLY A 304 -11.19 15.68 -11.07
CA GLY A 304 -10.77 15.76 -9.67
C GLY A 304 -10.85 14.40 -8.95
N ILE A 305 -11.99 13.71 -9.06
CA ILE A 305 -12.20 12.39 -8.45
C ILE A 305 -11.28 11.35 -9.10
N CYS A 306 -11.12 11.41 -10.42
CA CYS A 306 -10.30 10.50 -11.21
C CYS A 306 -8.81 10.63 -10.85
N LEU A 307 -8.30 11.87 -10.74
CA LEU A 307 -6.92 12.14 -10.30
C LEU A 307 -6.70 11.67 -8.87
N TYR A 308 -7.63 11.94 -7.95
CA TYR A 308 -7.57 11.43 -6.57
C TYR A 308 -7.54 9.90 -6.52
N SER A 309 -8.32 9.22 -7.39
CA SER A 309 -8.45 7.76 -7.40
C SER A 309 -7.24 7.02 -7.97
N MET A 310 -6.35 7.72 -8.68
CA MET A 310 -5.12 7.14 -9.25
C MET A 310 -3.85 7.83 -8.73
N ASP A 311 -3.97 8.67 -7.70
CA ASP A 311 -2.82 9.38 -7.16
C ASP A 311 -1.89 8.41 -6.41
N GLY A 312 -0.60 8.48 -6.74
CA GLY A 312 0.45 7.73 -6.05
C GLY A 312 1.78 8.46 -6.03
N ILE A 313 1.79 9.77 -6.27
CA ILE A 313 3.03 10.54 -6.40
C ILE A 313 3.82 10.51 -5.08
N GLY A 314 3.11 10.63 -3.95
CA GLY A 314 3.71 10.60 -2.61
C GLY A 314 4.42 9.28 -2.27
N VAL A 315 3.97 8.15 -2.85
CA VAL A 315 4.56 6.83 -2.60
C VAL A 315 5.62 6.43 -3.64
N THR A 316 5.67 7.12 -4.78
CA THR A 316 6.52 6.77 -5.93
C THR A 316 8.01 6.71 -5.54
N LEU A 317 8.55 7.78 -4.93
CA LEU A 317 9.95 7.83 -4.51
C LEU A 317 10.27 6.91 -3.33
N PRO A 318 9.44 6.81 -2.27
CA PRO A 318 9.63 5.81 -1.24
C PRO A 318 9.71 4.38 -1.79
N VAL A 319 8.86 4.00 -2.76
CA VAL A 319 8.91 2.68 -3.39
C VAL A 319 10.23 2.50 -4.13
N GLU A 320 10.65 3.47 -4.95
CA GLU A 320 11.93 3.41 -5.68
C GLU A 320 13.14 3.27 -4.73
N ASN A 321 13.16 4.06 -3.67
CA ASN A 321 14.24 4.12 -2.70
C ASN A 321 14.46 2.78 -1.96
N ASN A 322 13.45 1.89 -1.97
CA ASN A 322 13.47 0.56 -1.36
C ASN A 322 13.52 -0.57 -2.40
N MET A 323 13.72 -0.30 -3.69
CA MET A 323 13.85 -1.36 -4.71
C MET A 323 15.27 -1.94 -4.75
N GLU A 324 15.37 -3.24 -5.04
CA GLU A 324 16.66 -3.89 -5.35
C GLU A 324 17.30 -3.35 -6.63
N ARG A 325 16.43 -3.09 -7.62
CA ARG A 325 16.83 -2.67 -8.97
C ARG A 325 16.10 -1.38 -9.36
N PRO A 326 16.45 -0.24 -8.76
CA PRO A 326 15.75 1.04 -8.97
C PRO A 326 15.70 1.48 -10.45
N ARG A 327 16.71 1.15 -11.25
CA ARG A 327 16.73 1.44 -12.70
C ARG A 327 15.57 0.78 -13.48
N TYR A 328 14.95 -0.27 -12.93
CA TYR A 328 13.79 -0.96 -13.51
C TYR A 328 12.45 -0.44 -12.98
N PHE A 329 12.42 0.70 -12.27
CA PHE A 329 11.19 1.31 -11.77
C PHE A 329 10.15 1.57 -12.87
N TYR A 330 10.58 1.78 -14.12
CA TYR A 330 9.66 1.91 -15.26
C TYR A 330 8.73 0.70 -15.46
N VAL A 331 9.23 -0.49 -15.13
CA VAL A 331 8.46 -1.74 -15.19
C VAL A 331 7.42 -1.76 -14.07
N VAL A 332 7.79 -1.29 -12.88
CA VAL A 332 6.88 -1.16 -11.72
C VAL A 332 5.74 -0.19 -12.04
N VAL A 333 6.04 0.97 -12.62
CA VAL A 333 5.01 1.93 -13.04
C VAL A 333 4.12 1.33 -14.12
N ALA A 334 4.70 0.69 -15.15
CA ALA A 334 3.94 0.11 -16.23
C ALA A 334 2.93 -0.94 -15.73
N TYR A 335 3.37 -1.92 -14.94
CA TYR A 335 2.46 -2.94 -14.40
C TYR A 335 1.53 -2.36 -13.32
N GLY A 336 2.06 -1.60 -12.38
CA GLY A 336 1.30 -1.07 -11.25
C GLY A 336 0.21 -0.11 -11.69
N MET A 337 0.54 0.87 -12.54
CA MET A 337 -0.46 1.79 -13.05
C MET A 337 -1.45 1.09 -13.97
N THR A 338 -1.04 0.11 -14.79
CA THR A 338 -2.01 -0.67 -15.60
C THR A 338 -3.05 -1.37 -14.72
N ILE A 339 -2.64 -1.97 -13.60
CA ILE A 339 -3.55 -2.58 -12.63
C ILE A 339 -4.49 -1.53 -12.03
N VAL A 340 -3.95 -0.39 -11.58
CA VAL A 340 -4.74 0.71 -11.00
C VAL A 340 -5.76 1.23 -12.00
N ILE A 341 -5.33 1.59 -13.21
CA ILE A 341 -6.17 2.15 -14.28
C ILE A 341 -7.26 1.17 -14.69
N THR A 342 -6.93 -0.11 -14.80
CA THR A 342 -7.90 -1.14 -15.14
C THR A 342 -8.95 -1.27 -14.04
N SER A 343 -8.54 -1.37 -12.77
CA SER A 343 -9.45 -1.47 -11.63
C SER A 343 -10.40 -0.27 -11.52
N ILE A 344 -9.88 0.96 -11.62
CA ILE A 344 -10.72 2.17 -11.53
C ILE A 344 -11.65 2.32 -12.75
N THR A 345 -11.22 1.92 -13.94
CA THR A 345 -12.03 1.98 -15.16
C THR A 345 -13.14 0.95 -15.10
N ILE A 346 -12.85 -0.27 -14.66
CA ILE A 346 -13.85 -1.32 -14.45
C ILE A 346 -14.90 -0.86 -13.43
N THR A 347 -14.48 -0.41 -12.24
CA THR A 347 -15.41 0.04 -11.20
C THR A 347 -16.24 1.25 -11.67
N GLY A 348 -15.61 2.21 -12.35
CA GLY A 348 -16.30 3.38 -12.89
C GLY A 348 -17.31 3.04 -14.00
N PHE A 349 -16.87 2.28 -15.00
CA PHE A 349 -17.68 1.91 -16.15
C PHE A 349 -18.84 0.99 -15.76
N PHE A 350 -18.56 -0.13 -15.09
CA PHE A 350 -19.60 -1.07 -14.69
C PHE A 350 -20.50 -0.45 -13.63
N GLY A 351 -19.96 0.28 -12.66
CA GLY A 351 -20.81 0.94 -11.66
C GLY A 351 -21.79 1.93 -12.30
N TYR A 352 -21.32 2.83 -13.16
CA TYR A 352 -22.24 3.77 -13.83
C TYR A 352 -23.19 3.08 -14.83
N TRP A 353 -22.74 2.02 -15.50
CA TRP A 353 -23.61 1.26 -16.39
C TRP A 353 -24.76 0.60 -15.62
N GLY A 354 -24.48 -0.01 -14.46
CA GLY A 354 -25.46 -0.67 -13.60
C GLY A 354 -26.48 0.31 -13.02
N TRP A 355 -26.01 1.28 -12.22
CA TRP A 355 -26.89 2.17 -11.43
C TRP A 355 -27.25 3.50 -12.12
N GLY A 356 -26.56 3.88 -13.19
CA GLY A 356 -26.90 5.07 -13.97
C GLY A 356 -26.92 6.34 -13.13
N GLU A 357 -28.03 7.08 -13.16
CA GLU A 357 -28.19 8.36 -12.45
C GLU A 357 -28.37 8.22 -10.94
N GLU A 358 -28.48 7.00 -10.41
CA GLU A 358 -28.61 6.74 -8.98
C GLU A 358 -27.25 6.49 -8.31
N CYS A 359 -26.15 6.58 -9.06
CA CYS A 359 -24.79 6.39 -8.54
C CYS A 359 -24.49 7.36 -7.40
N THR A 360 -24.19 6.79 -6.24
CA THR A 360 -23.90 7.52 -5.00
C THR A 360 -22.73 6.86 -4.29
N SER A 361 -21.71 7.63 -3.92
CA SER A 361 -20.52 7.09 -3.25
C SER A 361 -20.76 6.82 -1.77
N PRO A 362 -20.12 5.79 -1.20
CA PRO A 362 -19.29 4.76 -1.86
C PRO A 362 -20.14 3.70 -2.58
N VAL A 363 -19.56 3.00 -3.57
CA VAL A 363 -20.24 1.94 -4.34
C VAL A 363 -20.88 0.84 -3.48
N THR A 364 -20.34 0.64 -2.27
CA THR A 364 -20.82 -0.36 -1.31
C THR A 364 -22.27 -0.16 -0.90
N ILE A 365 -22.81 1.07 -0.96
CA ILE A 365 -24.21 1.34 -0.59
C ILE A 365 -25.21 0.79 -1.60
N HIS A 366 -24.76 0.46 -2.80
CA HIS A 366 -25.60 -0.10 -3.87
C HIS A 366 -25.70 -1.62 -3.82
N MET A 367 -24.93 -2.27 -2.95
CA MET A 367 -24.98 -3.72 -2.78
C MET A 367 -26.19 -4.07 -1.89
N PRO A 368 -26.97 -5.12 -2.25
CA PRO A 368 -28.13 -5.51 -1.46
C PRO A 368 -27.68 -5.94 -0.05
N MET A 369 -28.39 -5.46 0.96
CA MET A 369 -28.10 -5.78 2.37
C MET A 369 -28.85 -7.01 2.88
N THR A 370 -29.67 -7.64 2.03
CA THR A 370 -30.48 -8.81 2.37
C THR A 370 -30.61 -9.69 1.14
N ASP A 371 -30.21 -10.97 1.23
CA ASP A 371 -30.46 -11.94 0.18
C ASP A 371 -31.97 -12.17 0.06
N THR A 372 -32.51 -11.98 -1.14
CA THR A 372 -33.86 -12.44 -1.53
C THR A 372 -33.76 -13.67 -2.39
#